data_AF-A0A971CNI7-F1
#
_entry.id   AF-A0A971CNI7-F1
#
_cell.length_a   1.000
_cell.length_b   1.000
_cell.length_c   1.000
_cell.angle_alpha   90.00
_cell.angle_beta   90.00
_cell.angle_gamma   90.00
#
_symmetry.space_group_name_H-M   'P 1'
#
loop_
_entity.id
_entity.type
_entity.pdbx_description
1 polymer ?
#
loop_
_entity_poly.entity_id
_entity_poly.type
_entity_poly.pdbx_seq_one_letter_code
_entity_poly.pdbx_strand_id
1 'polypeptide(L)'
;MDLLPANASPLKVYRQTKQILNHTSRAKNPDWYKPAAQLDLQWHIWIGTRHISSALHHLSKGTWHEGPELPRIALEEDENGAPTGLDETSRNALHDLLRRLLGSREFGGKPKSLGIVLHLADALRTRDLAPDFSTDEDFEGLNELLITAPEIALGDESLDPAEGHWRLLPLPGAVEEQRRSLA
;
A
#
# COMPACT_ATOMS: atom_id res chain seq x y z
N MET A 1 13.28 13.31 6.54
CA MET A 1 13.25 14.77 6.28
C MET A 1 11.83 15.18 6.60
N ASP A 2 11.63 15.84 7.74
CA ASP A 2 10.28 16.13 8.23
C ASP A 2 9.58 17.12 7.29
N LEU A 3 8.31 16.86 7.04
CA LEU A 3 7.49 17.76 6.23
C LEU A 3 7.33 19.08 6.98
N LEU A 4 7.61 20.19 6.31
CA LEU A 4 7.38 21.50 6.91
C LEU A 4 5.87 21.72 7.08
N PRO A 5 5.42 22.36 8.17
CA PRO A 5 4.02 22.71 8.33
C PRO A 5 3.62 23.74 7.26
N ALA A 6 2.33 23.77 6.89
CA ALA A 6 1.82 24.62 5.81
C ALA A 6 2.08 26.13 6.02
N ASN A 7 2.27 26.55 7.27
CA ASN A 7 2.58 27.93 7.67
C ASN A 7 4.09 28.20 7.87
N ALA A 8 4.97 27.35 7.35
CA ALA A 8 6.41 27.54 7.48
C ALA A 8 6.86 28.87 6.85
N SER A 9 7.78 29.57 7.53
CA SER A 9 8.29 30.84 7.02
C SER A 9 9.03 30.66 5.68
N PRO A 10 9.02 31.67 4.79
CA PRO A 10 9.69 31.58 3.48
C PRO A 10 11.16 31.16 3.55
N LEU A 11 11.87 31.57 4.62
CA LEU A 11 13.27 31.17 4.85
C LEU A 11 13.42 29.68 5.15
N LYS A 12 12.50 29.07 5.91
CA LYS A 12 12.50 27.63 6.19
C LYS A 12 12.23 26.83 4.92
N VAL A 13 11.25 27.27 4.12
CA VAL A 13 10.93 26.68 2.82
C VAL A 13 12.17 26.74 1.91
N TYR A 14 12.79 27.91 1.76
CA TYR A 14 13.99 28.08 0.93
C TYR A 14 15.13 27.13 1.35
N ARG A 15 15.39 26.99 2.66
CA ARG A 15 16.42 26.07 3.16
C ARG A 15 16.10 24.61 2.84
N GLN A 16 14.85 24.19 3.03
CA GLN A 16 14.41 22.83 2.68
C GLN A 16 14.51 22.59 1.18
N THR A 17 14.09 23.56 0.35
CA THR A 17 14.23 23.47 -1.11
C THR A 17 15.69 23.35 -1.52
N LYS A 18 16.60 24.11 -0.92
CA LYS A 18 18.05 23.96 -1.14
C LYS A 18 18.57 22.59 -0.71
N GLN A 19 18.11 22.06 0.42
CA GLN A 19 18.49 20.71 0.84
C GLN A 19 17.99 19.65 -0.14
N ILE A 20 16.74 19.74 -0.60
CA ILE A 20 16.19 18.85 -1.62
C ILE A 20 17.00 18.95 -2.92
N LEU A 21 17.30 20.17 -3.37
CA LEU A 21 18.07 20.44 -4.57
C LEU A 21 19.49 19.85 -4.50
N ASN A 22 20.14 19.95 -3.34
CA ASN A 22 21.54 19.56 -3.17
C ASN A 22 21.73 18.08 -2.81
N HIS A 23 20.80 17.48 -2.06
CA HIS A 23 20.96 16.15 -1.48
C HIS A 23 20.04 15.08 -2.07
N THR A 24 19.17 15.44 -3.01
CA THR A 24 18.29 14.47 -3.67
C THR A 24 18.39 14.58 -5.19
N SER A 25 17.96 13.54 -5.89
CA SER A 25 17.85 13.56 -7.35
C SER A 25 16.59 14.29 -7.85
N ARG A 26 15.71 14.80 -6.97
CA ARG A 26 14.40 15.40 -7.33
C ARG A 26 14.51 16.54 -8.34
N ALA A 27 15.54 17.36 -8.25
CA ALA A 27 15.74 18.47 -9.19
C ALA A 27 16.28 18.04 -10.57
N LYS A 28 16.92 16.87 -10.66
CA LYS A 28 17.61 16.40 -11.88
C LYS A 28 16.94 15.18 -12.52
N ASN A 29 16.04 14.53 -11.81
CA ASN A 29 15.31 13.36 -12.27
C ASN A 29 13.80 13.66 -12.29
N PRO A 30 13.20 13.92 -13.46
CA PRO A 30 11.78 14.22 -13.58
C PRO A 30 10.88 13.04 -13.20
N ASP A 31 11.43 11.82 -13.11
CA ASP A 31 10.67 10.62 -12.73
C ASP A 31 10.11 10.68 -11.31
N TRP A 32 10.64 11.54 -10.44
CA TRP A 32 10.07 11.79 -9.10
C TRP A 32 8.63 12.32 -9.13
N TYR A 33 8.19 12.87 -10.26
CA TYR A 33 6.89 13.49 -10.44
C TYR A 33 5.97 12.68 -11.36
N LYS A 34 6.44 11.52 -11.82
CA LYS A 34 5.66 10.63 -12.68
C LYS A 34 4.95 9.58 -11.82
N PRO A 35 3.69 9.23 -12.16
CA PRO A 35 3.04 8.04 -11.64
C PRO A 35 3.87 6.78 -11.92
N ALA A 36 3.74 5.76 -11.07
CA ALA A 36 4.46 4.49 -11.23
C ALA A 36 4.27 3.84 -12.61
N ALA A 37 3.05 3.90 -13.16
CA ALA A 37 2.70 3.36 -14.48
C ALA A 37 3.32 4.15 -15.67
N GLN A 38 3.96 5.29 -15.42
CA GLN A 38 4.65 6.09 -16.43
C GLN A 38 6.19 5.97 -16.33
N LEU A 39 6.69 5.23 -15.35
CA LEU A 39 8.12 4.95 -15.22
C LEU A 39 8.53 3.87 -16.21
N ASP A 40 9.78 3.96 -16.68
CA ASP A 40 10.26 3.10 -17.77
C ASP A 40 10.43 1.65 -17.32
N LEU A 41 10.94 1.43 -16.10
CA LEU A 41 10.93 0.12 -15.46
C LEU A 41 9.81 0.07 -14.41
N GLN A 42 8.96 -0.93 -14.53
CA GLN A 42 7.80 -1.13 -13.67
C GLN A 42 7.87 -2.53 -13.06
N TRP A 43 7.73 -2.62 -11.74
CA TRP A 43 7.56 -3.86 -11.02
C TRP A 43 6.09 -4.01 -10.62
N HIS A 44 5.43 -4.94 -11.29
CA HIS A 44 4.07 -5.31 -11.03
C HIS A 44 4.04 -6.45 -10.02
N ILE A 45 3.31 -6.25 -8.93
CA ILE A 45 3.08 -7.27 -7.91
C ILE A 45 1.58 -7.53 -7.88
N TRP A 46 1.18 -8.75 -8.20
CA TRP A 46 -0.19 -9.19 -8.10
C TRP A 46 -0.38 -10.01 -6.84
N ILE A 47 -1.32 -9.58 -6.01
CA ILE A 47 -1.64 -10.22 -4.72
C ILE A 47 -2.97 -10.93 -4.88
N GLY A 48 -2.90 -12.24 -5.09
CA GLY A 48 -4.06 -13.12 -5.13
C GLY A 48 -4.44 -13.69 -3.78
N THR A 49 -5.48 -14.52 -3.78
CA THR A 49 -5.97 -15.21 -2.57
C THR A 49 -5.05 -16.32 -2.08
N ARG A 50 -4.29 -16.96 -2.98
CA ARG A 50 -3.46 -18.14 -2.68
C ARG A 50 -1.98 -17.97 -2.97
N HIS A 51 -1.63 -17.03 -3.83
CA HIS A 51 -0.24 -16.79 -4.21
C HIS A 51 -0.05 -15.32 -4.59
N ILE A 52 1.20 -14.89 -4.47
CA ILE A 52 1.66 -13.60 -4.96
C ILE A 52 2.51 -13.89 -6.19
N SER A 53 2.26 -13.16 -7.28
CA SER A 53 3.08 -13.22 -8.49
C SER A 53 3.68 -11.84 -8.76
N SER A 54 4.84 -11.83 -9.40
CA SER A 54 5.50 -10.58 -9.74
C SER A 54 6.07 -10.61 -11.15
N ALA A 55 6.04 -9.46 -11.81
CA ALA A 55 6.50 -9.29 -13.18
C ALA A 55 7.16 -7.93 -13.36
N LEU A 56 8.14 -7.86 -14.25
CA LEU A 56 8.80 -6.62 -14.62
C LEU A 56 8.40 -6.22 -16.03
N HIS A 57 8.03 -4.96 -16.21
CA HIS A 57 7.69 -4.39 -17.50
C HIS A 57 8.64 -3.24 -17.83
N HIS A 58 9.28 -3.31 -19.00
CA HIS A 58 10.10 -2.23 -19.53
C HIS A 58 9.33 -1.49 -20.61
N LEU A 59 8.76 -0.33 -20.26
CA LEU A 59 7.78 0.40 -21.04
C LEU A 59 8.32 0.81 -22.42
N SER A 60 9.50 1.43 -22.50
CA SER A 60 10.07 1.87 -23.78
C SER A 60 10.43 0.75 -24.74
N LYS A 61 10.57 -0.49 -24.24
CA LYS A 61 10.87 -1.68 -25.04
C LYS A 61 9.65 -2.56 -25.28
N GLY A 62 8.57 -2.36 -24.52
CA GLY A 62 7.38 -3.20 -24.53
C GLY A 62 7.65 -4.65 -24.11
N THR A 63 8.67 -4.90 -23.29
CA THR A 63 9.08 -6.26 -22.90
C THR A 63 8.66 -6.58 -21.47
N TRP A 64 8.15 -7.78 -21.27
CA TRP A 64 7.84 -8.35 -19.96
C TRP A 64 8.88 -9.39 -19.57
N HIS A 65 9.21 -9.41 -18.28
CA HIS A 65 10.13 -10.36 -17.68
C HIS A 65 9.50 -10.91 -16.40
N GLU A 66 9.88 -12.14 -16.04
CA GLU A 66 9.55 -12.68 -14.74
C GLU A 66 10.12 -11.78 -13.65
N GLY A 67 9.29 -11.43 -12.66
CA GLY A 67 9.70 -10.59 -11.57
C GLY A 67 10.46 -11.40 -10.52
N PRO A 68 11.25 -10.73 -9.67
CA PRO A 68 11.99 -11.43 -8.63
C PRO A 68 11.05 -12.05 -7.61
N GLU A 69 11.54 -13.11 -6.95
CA GLU A 69 10.87 -13.68 -5.79
C GLU A 69 10.80 -12.65 -4.66
N LEU A 70 9.63 -12.52 -4.04
CA LEU A 70 9.44 -11.60 -2.92
C LEU A 70 10.09 -12.18 -1.66
N PRO A 71 10.89 -11.39 -0.93
CA PRO A 71 11.50 -11.85 0.31
C PRO A 71 10.41 -12.12 1.35
N ARG A 72 10.64 -13.14 2.18
CA ARG A 72 9.86 -13.30 3.40
C ARG A 72 10.16 -12.11 4.31
N ILE A 73 9.11 -11.45 4.78
CA ILE A 73 9.22 -10.28 5.64
C ILE A 73 8.70 -10.59 7.04
N ALA A 74 9.39 -10.04 8.03
CA ALA A 74 9.02 -10.02 9.43
C ALA A 74 8.94 -8.56 9.90
N LEU A 75 8.08 -8.32 10.89
CA LEU A 75 7.90 -7.01 11.49
C LEU A 75 8.60 -6.97 12.84
N GLU A 76 9.21 -5.83 13.17
CA GLU A 76 9.63 -5.51 14.53
C GLU A 76 8.37 -5.21 15.35
N GLU A 77 8.26 -5.85 16.50
CA GLU A 77 7.19 -5.61 17.46
C GLU A 77 7.73 -4.73 18.60
N ASP A 78 6.92 -3.78 19.07
CA ASP A 78 7.23 -3.05 20.29
C ASP A 78 6.98 -3.91 21.55
N GLU A 79 7.18 -3.31 22.72
CA GLU A 79 6.96 -3.98 24.02
C GLU A 79 5.51 -4.47 24.22
N ASN A 80 4.56 -3.98 23.41
CA ASN A 80 3.15 -4.36 23.43
C ASN A 80 2.77 -5.31 22.29
N GLY A 81 3.72 -5.79 21.48
CA GLY A 81 3.47 -6.65 20.33
C GLY A 81 2.96 -5.89 19.09
N ALA A 82 2.98 -4.56 19.08
CA ALA A 82 2.51 -3.79 17.94
C ALA A 82 3.60 -3.66 16.87
N PRO A 83 3.29 -3.85 15.57
CA PRO A 83 4.27 -3.75 14.51
C PRO A 83 4.74 -2.31 14.34
N THR A 84 6.05 -2.08 14.51
CA THR A 84 6.69 -0.76 14.42
C THR A 84 7.41 -0.54 13.09
N GLY A 85 7.78 -1.62 12.41
CA GLY A 85 8.51 -1.56 11.15
C GLY A 85 8.91 -2.94 10.66
N LEU A 86 9.69 -2.97 9.58
CA LEU A 86 10.35 -4.20 9.12
C LEU A 86 11.56 -4.48 9.99
N ASP A 87 11.80 -5.75 10.32
CA ASP A 87 13.04 -6.16 10.98
C ASP A 87 14.27 -5.88 10.12
N GLU A 88 15.43 -5.78 10.77
CA GLU A 88 16.69 -5.49 10.08
C GLU A 88 16.95 -6.47 8.93
N THR A 89 16.64 -7.75 9.13
CA THR A 89 16.79 -8.80 8.11
C THR A 89 15.92 -8.52 6.89
N SER A 90 14.63 -8.24 7.10
CA SER A 90 13.69 -7.94 6.01
C SER A 90 14.01 -6.63 5.32
N ARG A 91 14.46 -5.60 6.07
CA ARG A 91 14.93 -4.33 5.50
C ARG A 91 16.12 -4.56 4.57
N ASN A 92 17.10 -5.36 5.00
CA ASN A 92 18.28 -5.67 4.18
C ASN A 92 17.89 -6.48 2.94
N ALA A 93 17.03 -7.49 3.08
CA ALA A 93 16.56 -8.30 1.96
C ALA A 93 15.81 -7.45 0.91
N LEU A 94 14.93 -6.55 1.35
CA LEU A 94 14.23 -5.61 0.48
C LEU A 94 15.21 -4.63 -0.19
N HIS A 95 16.20 -4.12 0.55
CA HIS A 95 17.21 -3.22 0.00
C HIS A 95 18.03 -3.89 -1.10
N ASP A 96 18.49 -5.12 -0.87
CA ASP A 96 19.24 -5.89 -1.86
C ASP A 96 18.41 -6.19 -3.10
N LEU A 97 17.13 -6.52 -2.92
CA LEU A 97 16.21 -6.71 -4.02
C LEU A 97 16.08 -5.45 -4.88
N LEU A 98 15.78 -4.31 -4.26
CA LEU A 98 15.67 -3.03 -4.96
C LEU A 98 16.98 -2.63 -5.64
N ARG A 99 18.12 -2.91 -5.00
CA ARG A 99 19.45 -2.67 -5.56
C ARG A 99 19.70 -3.55 -6.78
N ARG A 100 19.27 -4.80 -6.79
CA ARG A 100 19.36 -5.70 -7.97
C ARG A 100 18.49 -5.18 -9.10
N LEU A 101 17.23 -4.85 -8.82
CA LEU A 101 16.30 -4.29 -9.82
C LEU A 101 16.85 -3.01 -10.46
N LEU A 102 17.39 -2.10 -9.66
CA LEU A 102 17.92 -0.82 -10.13
C LEU A 102 19.37 -0.90 -10.67
N GLY A 103 20.10 -1.96 -10.31
CA GLY A 103 21.49 -2.17 -10.69
C GLY A 103 21.65 -3.02 -11.94
N SER A 104 20.67 -3.86 -12.25
CA SER A 104 20.69 -4.78 -13.38
C SER A 104 20.48 -4.08 -14.72
N ARG A 105 21.09 -4.61 -15.77
CA ARG A 105 20.81 -4.26 -17.18
C ARG A 105 19.99 -5.34 -17.88
N GLU A 106 19.62 -6.40 -17.17
CA GLU A 106 18.91 -7.57 -17.71
C GLU A 106 17.58 -7.18 -18.35
N PHE A 107 16.94 -6.13 -17.85
CA PHE A 107 15.67 -5.63 -18.37
C PHE A 107 15.82 -4.69 -19.57
N GLY A 108 17.02 -4.58 -20.16
CA GLY A 108 17.27 -3.83 -21.38
C GLY A 108 18.02 -2.50 -21.20
N GLY A 109 18.35 -2.11 -19.97
CA GLY A 109 19.14 -0.93 -19.68
C GLY A 109 19.25 -0.73 -18.17
N LYS A 110 20.12 0.18 -17.71
CA LYS A 110 20.15 0.55 -16.30
C LYS A 110 18.99 1.52 -16.02
N PRO A 111 17.96 1.11 -15.27
CA PRO A 111 16.81 1.97 -15.00
C PRO A 111 17.23 3.16 -14.14
N LYS A 112 16.61 4.33 -14.39
CA LYS A 112 16.83 5.55 -13.59
C LYS A 112 15.89 5.63 -12.38
N SER A 113 14.79 4.91 -12.46
CA SER A 113 13.66 4.93 -11.53
C SER A 113 12.94 3.58 -11.62
N LEU A 114 12.18 3.24 -10.59
CA LEU A 114 11.37 2.04 -10.52
C LEU A 114 9.95 2.43 -10.12
N GLY A 115 8.98 2.10 -10.95
CA GLY A 115 7.56 2.17 -10.58
C GLY A 115 7.13 0.86 -9.95
N ILE A 116 6.54 0.90 -8.75
CA ILE A 116 5.95 -0.28 -8.13
C ILE A 116 4.43 -0.18 -8.30
N VAL A 117 3.83 -1.16 -8.95
CA VAL A 117 2.39 -1.22 -9.23
C VAL A 117 1.82 -2.43 -8.52
N LEU A 118 0.94 -2.19 -7.55
CA LEU A 118 0.26 -3.24 -6.81
C LEU A 118 -1.09 -3.52 -7.47
N HIS A 119 -1.26 -4.74 -7.96
CA HIS A 119 -2.55 -5.26 -8.41
C HIS A 119 -3.16 -6.03 -7.25
N LEU A 120 -4.14 -5.42 -6.60
CA LEU A 120 -5.00 -6.10 -5.65
C LEU A 120 -6.08 -6.84 -6.46
N ALA A 121 -6.42 -8.07 -6.08
CA ALA A 121 -7.44 -8.84 -6.77
C ALA A 121 -8.75 -8.05 -6.98
N ASP A 122 -9.43 -8.36 -8.08
CA ASP A 122 -10.21 -7.49 -8.97
C ASP A 122 -11.47 -6.77 -8.41
N ALA A 123 -11.70 -6.70 -7.10
CA ALA A 123 -12.77 -5.87 -6.55
C ALA A 123 -12.56 -5.55 -5.07
N LEU A 124 -12.28 -4.28 -4.75
CA LEU A 124 -12.58 -3.74 -3.44
C LEU A 124 -14.05 -3.30 -3.46
N ARG A 125 -14.91 -4.01 -2.72
CA ARG A 125 -16.32 -3.68 -2.58
C ARG A 125 -16.54 -3.01 -1.23
N THR A 126 -17.10 -1.81 -1.24
CA THR A 126 -17.63 -1.17 -0.03
C THR A 126 -19.12 -1.46 0.03
N ARG A 127 -19.61 -1.85 1.20
CA ARG A 127 -21.02 -2.12 1.44
C ARG A 127 -21.39 -1.66 2.84
N ASP A 128 -22.61 -1.18 2.99
CA ASP A 128 -23.16 -0.80 4.28
C ASP A 128 -23.55 -2.06 5.08
N LEU A 129 -23.51 -1.92 6.40
CA LEU A 129 -23.99 -2.95 7.31
C LEU A 129 -25.51 -3.12 7.16
N ALA A 130 -26.01 -4.30 7.54
CA ALA A 130 -27.46 -4.48 7.67
C ALA A 130 -28.02 -3.42 8.65
N PRO A 131 -29.26 -2.95 8.45
CA PRO A 131 -29.86 -1.94 9.33
C PRO A 131 -29.79 -2.30 10.81
N ASP A 132 -29.89 -3.59 11.14
CA ASP A 132 -29.85 -4.12 12.50
C ASP A 132 -28.49 -3.92 13.19
N PHE A 133 -27.40 -3.79 12.40
CA PHE A 133 -26.04 -3.56 12.90
C PHE A 133 -25.56 -2.13 12.63
N SER A 134 -26.38 -1.29 11.98
CA SER A 134 -26.00 0.06 11.59
C SER A 134 -25.74 1.00 12.76
N THR A 135 -26.25 0.69 13.96
CA THR A 135 -26.05 1.46 15.20
C THR A 135 -25.35 0.66 16.29
N ASP A 136 -24.73 -0.46 15.94
CA ASP A 136 -24.08 -1.30 16.94
C ASP A 136 -22.78 -0.65 17.44
N GLU A 137 -22.62 -0.60 18.76
CA GLU A 137 -21.41 -0.09 19.42
C GLU A 137 -20.43 -1.22 19.74
N ASP A 138 -20.86 -2.50 19.62
CA ASP A 138 -20.02 -3.68 19.77
C ASP A 138 -19.25 -4.00 18.50
N PHE A 139 -18.19 -3.23 18.25
CA PHE A 139 -17.30 -3.42 17.11
C PHE A 139 -16.59 -4.78 17.11
N GLU A 140 -16.34 -5.36 18.28
CA GLU A 140 -15.64 -6.64 18.40
C GLU A 140 -16.58 -7.78 17.99
N GLY A 141 -17.79 -7.81 18.54
CA GLY A 141 -18.83 -8.76 18.14
C GLY A 141 -19.21 -8.63 16.66
N LEU A 142 -19.30 -7.41 16.13
CA LEU A 142 -19.60 -7.18 14.72
C LEU A 142 -18.45 -7.64 13.80
N ASN A 143 -17.20 -7.48 14.23
CA ASN A 143 -16.04 -7.98 13.49
C ASN A 143 -15.99 -9.51 13.48
N GLU A 144 -16.32 -10.17 14.60
CA GLU A 144 -16.48 -11.63 14.63
C GLU A 144 -17.63 -12.10 13.73
N LEU A 145 -18.74 -11.37 13.71
CA LEU A 145 -19.89 -11.67 12.86
C LEU A 145 -19.55 -11.53 11.36
N LEU A 146 -18.80 -10.51 10.96
CA LEU A 146 -18.33 -10.36 9.56
C LEU A 146 -17.38 -11.48 9.11
N ILE A 147 -16.65 -12.09 10.03
CA ILE A 147 -15.76 -13.22 9.74
C ILE A 147 -16.56 -14.53 9.65
N THR A 148 -17.55 -14.71 10.53
CA THR A 148 -18.26 -15.98 10.70
C THR A 148 -19.52 -16.09 9.85
N ALA A 149 -20.24 -15.00 9.62
CA ALA A 149 -21.48 -14.92 8.87
C ALA A 149 -21.67 -13.52 8.22
N PRO A 150 -20.85 -13.16 7.20
CA PRO A 150 -20.91 -11.86 6.55
C PRO A 150 -22.26 -11.56 5.89
N GLU A 151 -22.97 -12.56 5.39
CA GLU A 151 -24.33 -12.45 4.82
C GLU A 151 -25.33 -11.89 5.83
N ILE A 152 -25.16 -12.22 7.13
CA ILE A 152 -25.99 -11.69 8.21
C ILE A 152 -25.59 -10.25 8.50
N ALA A 153 -24.29 -10.00 8.72
CA ALA A 153 -23.78 -8.67 9.05
C ALA A 153 -24.07 -7.62 7.96
N LEU A 154 -24.13 -8.05 6.69
CA LEU A 154 -24.35 -7.20 5.52
C LEU A 154 -25.79 -7.26 4.97
N GLY A 155 -26.63 -8.12 5.54
CA GLY A 155 -28.03 -8.28 5.15
C GLY A 155 -28.21 -8.74 3.70
N ASP A 156 -27.36 -9.65 3.22
CA ASP A 156 -27.38 -10.12 1.84
C ASP A 156 -27.13 -11.62 1.74
N GLU A 157 -28.20 -12.38 1.56
CA GLU A 157 -28.19 -13.83 1.39
C GLU A 157 -27.59 -14.29 0.04
N SER A 158 -27.35 -13.37 -0.90
CA SER A 158 -26.69 -13.68 -2.17
C SER A 158 -25.16 -13.66 -2.08
N LEU A 159 -24.60 -13.26 -0.93
CA LEU A 159 -23.17 -13.32 -0.68
C LEU A 159 -22.72 -14.76 -0.49
N ASP A 160 -21.73 -15.17 -1.27
CA ASP A 160 -20.93 -16.36 -0.97
C ASP A 160 -19.75 -15.94 -0.08
N PRO A 161 -19.68 -16.41 1.18
CA PRO A 161 -18.56 -16.12 2.08
C PRO A 161 -17.21 -16.63 1.56
N ALA A 162 -17.20 -17.53 0.57
CA ALA A 162 -15.99 -18.01 -0.07
C ALA A 162 -15.45 -17.08 -1.18
N GLU A 163 -16.26 -16.13 -1.68
CA GLU A 163 -15.89 -15.21 -2.76
C GLU A 163 -15.11 -13.97 -2.28
N GLY A 164 -15.09 -13.69 -0.97
CA GLY A 164 -14.37 -12.54 -0.44
C GLY A 164 -14.32 -12.46 1.09
N HIS A 165 -13.49 -11.55 1.60
CA HIS A 165 -13.39 -11.28 3.03
C HIS A 165 -13.84 -9.85 3.32
N TRP A 166 -14.64 -9.68 4.38
CA TRP A 166 -15.17 -8.39 4.80
C TRP A 166 -14.45 -7.90 6.06
N ARG A 167 -14.25 -6.58 6.16
CA ARG A 167 -13.65 -5.93 7.33
C ARG A 167 -14.32 -4.60 7.58
N LEU A 168 -14.51 -4.26 8.85
CA LEU A 168 -14.97 -2.93 9.24
C LEU A 168 -13.86 -1.91 8.93
N LEU A 169 -14.23 -0.84 8.22
CA LEU A 169 -13.36 0.31 7.99
C LEU A 169 -13.81 1.44 8.92
N PRO A 170 -13.00 1.83 9.92
CA PRO A 170 -13.32 3.01 10.73
C PRO A 170 -13.22 4.26 9.86
N LEU A 171 -14.28 5.08 9.83
CA LEU A 171 -14.25 6.34 9.10
C LEU A 171 -13.21 7.29 9.75
N PRO A 172 -12.23 7.82 8.98
CA PRO A 172 -11.32 8.82 9.50
C PRO A 172 -12.08 10.12 9.77
N GLY A 173 -12.31 10.45 11.04
CA GLY A 173 -12.84 11.76 11.46
C GLY A 173 -14.05 11.76 12.40
N ALA A 174 -14.56 10.61 12.85
CA ALA A 174 -15.65 10.61 13.84
C ALA A 174 -15.13 10.99 15.23
N VAL A 175 -15.62 12.12 15.77
CA VAL A 175 -15.42 12.51 17.16
C VAL A 175 -16.15 11.52 18.08
N GLU A 176 -15.74 11.41 19.34
CA GLU A 176 -16.20 10.43 20.35
C GLU A 176 -17.72 10.41 20.63
N GLU A 177 -18.51 11.27 19.97
CA GLU A 177 -19.96 11.39 20.12
C GLU A 177 -20.74 11.44 18.79
N GLN A 178 -20.07 11.24 17.63
CA GLN A 178 -20.72 11.23 16.32
C GLN A 178 -20.96 9.81 15.78
N ARG A 179 -22.13 9.60 15.16
CA ARG A 179 -22.47 8.36 14.43
C ARG A 179 -21.36 7.99 13.46
N ARG A 180 -20.77 6.81 13.67
CA ARG A 180 -19.64 6.27 12.90
C ARG A 180 -20.06 5.51 11.63
N SER A 181 -21.35 5.53 11.34
CA SER A 181 -21.99 4.91 10.19
C SER A 181 -23.18 5.76 9.74
N LEU A 182 -23.35 5.90 8.43
CA LEU A 182 -24.59 6.33 7.80
C LEU A 182 -25.11 5.14 6.98
N ALA A 183 -26.43 5.00 6.93
CA ALA A 183 -27.10 4.18 5.93
C ALA A 183 -26.96 4.79 4.52
#